data_AF-A0A2N9I3A3-F1
#
_entry.id   AF-A0A2N9I3A3-F1
#
_cell.length_a   1.000
_cell.length_b   1.000
_cell.length_c   1.000
_cell.angle_alpha   90.00
_cell.angle_beta   90.00
_cell.angle_gamma   90.00
#
_symmetry.space_group_name_H-M   'P 1'
#
loop_
_entity.id
_entity.type
_entity.pdbx_description
1 polymer ?
#
loop_
_entity_poly.entity_id
_entity_poly.type
_entity_poly.pdbx_seq_one_letter_code
_entity_poly.pdbx_strand_id
1 'polypeptide(L)'
;MKESSASSSSPHRRTQTLPLPLHPFGRCRYRGKETNGATQTGTTLPLPLHSFGRRRYRRQEVKLPRPTRVKNKTPAPIQITAEQILREAPERQKVEICPPKQKITDASELADYRLRKRKEFEDLIRRVRWNINVWIKYAQWEESQKDFNRARSVWVRALEVDYRNHTLWLKYAEVEMKNKFINHACNVWNHTLCFLEV
;
A
#
# COMPACT_ATOMS: atom_id res chain seq x y z
N MET A 1 -43.98 -7.09 49.86
CA MET A 1 -43.18 -5.86 49.63
C MET A 1 -42.17 -6.15 48.54
N LYS A 2 -42.28 -5.39 47.44
CA LYS A 2 -41.32 -5.01 46.39
C LYS A 2 -40.27 -6.00 45.88
N GLU A 3 -40.37 -6.19 44.56
CA GLU A 3 -39.38 -6.63 43.58
C GLU A 3 -37.99 -6.01 43.76
N SER A 4 -36.96 -6.69 43.25
CA SER A 4 -35.96 -6.06 42.37
C SER A 4 -35.10 -7.12 41.66
N SER A 5 -35.38 -7.26 40.38
CA SER A 5 -34.61 -7.94 39.34
C SER A 5 -33.23 -7.31 39.14
N ALA A 6 -32.16 -8.11 39.15
CA ALA A 6 -30.83 -7.70 38.73
C ALA A 6 -30.67 -7.91 37.21
N SER A 7 -30.62 -6.80 36.48
CA SER A 7 -30.45 -6.71 35.04
C SER A 7 -29.01 -7.03 34.62
N SER A 8 -28.90 -7.95 33.67
CA SER A 8 -27.67 -8.31 32.96
C SER A 8 -27.10 -7.12 32.18
N SER A 9 -25.94 -6.64 32.59
CA SER A 9 -25.20 -5.58 31.88
C SER A 9 -24.40 -6.21 30.73
N SER A 10 -24.85 -6.00 29.48
CA SER A 10 -24.11 -6.38 28.27
C SER A 10 -22.79 -5.59 28.16
N PRO A 11 -21.67 -6.22 27.77
CA PRO A 11 -20.44 -5.50 27.53
C PRO A 11 -20.57 -4.79 26.17
N HIS A 12 -20.57 -3.46 26.18
CA HIS A 12 -20.46 -2.67 24.96
C HIS A 12 -19.22 -3.10 24.17
N ARG A 13 -19.43 -3.80 23.04
CA ARG A 13 -18.41 -4.01 21.98
C ARG A 13 -17.92 -2.62 21.55
N ARG A 14 -16.73 -2.23 22.02
CA ARG A 14 -16.04 -1.04 21.53
C ARG A 14 -15.61 -1.31 20.09
N THR A 15 -16.43 -0.89 19.15
CA THR A 15 -16.07 -0.83 17.73
C THR A 15 -14.86 0.10 17.58
N GLN A 16 -13.66 -0.46 17.43
CA GLN A 16 -12.49 0.34 17.10
C GLN A 16 -12.62 0.81 15.66
N THR A 17 -12.99 2.07 15.49
CA THR A 17 -12.90 2.74 14.19
C THR A 17 -11.49 3.31 14.06
N LEU A 18 -10.58 2.53 13.47
CA LEU A 18 -9.23 3.01 13.18
C LEU A 18 -9.27 3.93 11.95
N PRO A 19 -8.62 5.12 11.98
CA PRO A 19 -8.49 5.96 10.80
C PRO A 19 -7.65 5.24 9.75
N LEU A 20 -8.22 5.01 8.57
CA LEU A 20 -7.49 4.44 7.45
C LEU A 20 -6.47 5.46 6.93
N PRO A 21 -5.23 5.04 6.64
CA PRO A 21 -4.25 5.92 6.02
C PRO A 21 -4.72 6.29 4.61
N LEU A 22 -4.75 7.60 4.33
CA LEU A 22 -4.90 8.16 2.99
C LEU A 22 -3.65 7.75 2.17
N HIS A 23 -3.69 6.56 1.58
CA HIS A 23 -2.75 6.20 0.53
C HIS A 23 -3.29 6.72 -0.80
N PRO A 24 -2.52 7.55 -1.54
CA PRO A 24 -2.72 7.64 -2.98
C PRO A 24 -2.30 6.27 -3.56
N PHE A 25 -2.61 6.02 -4.83
CA PHE A 25 -2.35 4.77 -5.56
C PHE A 25 -3.56 3.83 -5.65
N GLY A 26 -4.52 4.28 -6.45
CA GLY A 26 -5.36 3.37 -7.22
C GLY A 26 -4.54 2.52 -8.19
N ARG A 27 -4.83 1.22 -8.22
CA ARG A 27 -4.94 0.42 -9.44
C ARG A 27 -5.58 -0.93 -9.10
N CYS A 28 -6.91 -0.93 -9.06
CA CYS A 28 -7.68 -2.16 -9.18
C CYS A 28 -7.68 -2.56 -10.65
N ARG A 29 -7.08 -3.70 -10.99
CA ARG A 29 -7.08 -4.26 -12.35
C ARG A 29 -7.84 -5.58 -12.32
N TYR A 30 -9.16 -5.52 -12.48
CA TYR A 30 -9.94 -6.68 -12.90
C TYR A 30 -9.95 -6.74 -14.43
N ARG A 31 -9.55 -7.88 -15.00
CA ARG A 31 -9.91 -8.29 -16.36
C ARG A 31 -9.90 -9.81 -16.45
N GLY A 32 -11.06 -10.42 -16.22
CA GLY A 32 -11.37 -11.71 -16.81
C GLY A 32 -11.99 -11.49 -18.19
N LYS A 33 -11.70 -12.39 -19.13
CA LYS A 33 -12.65 -12.95 -20.10
C LYS A 33 -12.05 -14.19 -20.78
N GLU A 34 -12.93 -15.17 -20.95
CA GLU A 34 -12.77 -16.48 -21.56
C GLU A 34 -12.44 -16.40 -23.06
N THR A 35 -11.82 -17.45 -23.61
CA THR A 35 -12.12 -17.93 -24.97
C THR A 35 -11.84 -19.43 -25.11
N ASN A 36 -12.71 -20.08 -25.87
CA ASN A 36 -12.78 -21.51 -26.19
C ASN A 36 -11.64 -21.98 -27.11
N GLY A 37 -11.42 -23.29 -27.12
CA GLY A 37 -10.25 -23.94 -27.71
C GLY A 37 -10.16 -24.01 -29.23
N ALA A 38 -8.96 -24.40 -29.67
CA ALA A 38 -8.70 -25.09 -30.91
C ALA A 38 -7.34 -25.78 -30.81
N THR A 39 -7.37 -27.10 -30.85
CA THR A 39 -6.24 -28.01 -31.11
C THR A 39 -5.61 -27.69 -32.46
N GLN A 40 -4.27 -27.72 -32.56
CA GLN A 40 -3.54 -28.46 -33.61
C GLN A 40 -2.01 -28.36 -33.45
N THR A 41 -1.44 -29.55 -33.26
CA THR A 41 -0.21 -30.11 -33.86
C THR A 41 1.09 -29.32 -33.76
N GLY A 42 2.02 -29.91 -33.01
CA GLY A 42 3.41 -29.49 -32.96
C GLY A 42 4.16 -29.75 -34.27
N THR A 43 5.20 -28.97 -34.46
CA THR A 43 6.41 -29.35 -35.20
C THR A 43 7.57 -28.64 -34.53
N THR A 44 8.36 -29.44 -33.83
CA THR A 44 9.68 -29.12 -33.29
C THR A 44 10.65 -28.89 -34.44
N LEU A 45 11.60 -27.95 -34.27
CA LEU A 45 13.03 -27.95 -34.71
C LEU A 45 13.52 -26.49 -34.88
N PRO A 46 14.85 -26.22 -34.86
CA PRO A 46 15.85 -26.42 -33.82
C PRO A 46 16.37 -25.08 -33.24
N LEU A 47 17.03 -25.10 -32.08
CA LEU A 47 17.60 -23.91 -31.42
C LEU A 47 18.94 -23.49 -32.06
N PRO A 48 19.15 -22.21 -32.40
CA PRO A 48 20.49 -21.66 -32.62
C PRO A 48 20.98 -20.82 -31.43
N LEU A 49 22.28 -20.95 -31.21
CA LEU A 49 23.08 -20.39 -30.11
C LEU A 49 23.02 -18.87 -29.97
N HIS A 50 23.01 -18.46 -28.69
CA HIS A 50 23.43 -17.21 -28.10
C HIS A 50 23.89 -16.07 -29.03
N SER A 51 23.10 -15.00 -29.05
CA SER A 51 23.66 -13.65 -29.14
C SER A 51 22.94 -12.76 -28.14
N PHE A 52 23.71 -12.07 -27.30
CA PHE A 52 23.25 -11.03 -26.38
C PHE A 52 22.64 -9.87 -27.19
N GLY A 53 21.39 -10.03 -27.59
CA GLY A 53 20.60 -8.97 -28.19
C GLY A 53 20.23 -7.97 -27.10
N ARG A 54 20.82 -6.77 -27.16
CA ARG A 54 20.38 -5.60 -26.40
C ARG A 54 18.86 -5.58 -26.39
N ARG A 55 18.23 -5.66 -25.20
CA ARG A 55 16.78 -5.48 -25.06
C ARG A 55 16.44 -4.09 -25.57
N ARG A 56 16.13 -3.97 -26.86
CA ARG A 56 15.51 -2.76 -27.38
C ARG A 56 14.22 -2.61 -26.60
N TYR A 57 14.01 -1.44 -25.99
CA TYR A 57 12.70 -1.07 -25.47
C TYR A 57 11.70 -1.29 -26.60
N ARG A 58 10.89 -2.35 -26.50
CA ARG A 58 9.77 -2.58 -27.40
C ARG A 58 8.79 -1.45 -27.10
N ARG A 59 8.94 -0.35 -27.84
CA ARG A 59 8.03 0.80 -27.80
C ARG A 59 6.64 0.21 -27.99
N GLN A 60 5.81 0.28 -26.95
CA GLN A 60 4.40 -0.05 -27.11
C GLN A 60 3.86 1.02 -28.06
N GLU A 61 3.68 0.63 -29.33
CA GLU A 61 2.99 1.45 -30.30
C GLU A 61 1.58 1.66 -29.78
N VAL A 62 1.30 2.88 -29.31
CA VAL A 62 -0.06 3.31 -29.03
C VAL A 62 -0.77 3.34 -30.37
N LYS A 63 -1.49 2.26 -30.69
CA LYS A 63 -2.35 2.21 -31.89
C LYS A 63 -3.46 3.23 -31.71
N LEU A 64 -3.23 4.43 -32.22
CA LEU A 64 -4.25 5.46 -32.28
C LEU A 64 -5.42 4.94 -33.14
N PRO A 65 -6.67 5.17 -32.71
CA PRO A 65 -7.82 4.79 -33.51
C PRO A 65 -7.70 5.42 -34.90
N ARG A 66 -8.04 4.65 -35.93
CA ARG A 66 -7.97 5.12 -37.33
C ARG A 66 -8.78 6.42 -37.44
N PRO A 67 -8.24 7.47 -38.09
CA PRO A 67 -8.95 8.73 -38.22
C PRO A 67 -10.27 8.46 -38.94
N THR A 68 -11.37 8.74 -38.26
CA THR A 68 -12.70 8.61 -38.85
C THR A 68 -12.86 9.69 -39.91
N ARG A 69 -13.47 9.32 -41.05
CA ARG A 69 -13.72 10.28 -42.13
C ARG A 69 -14.58 11.41 -41.59
N VAL A 70 -14.07 12.64 -41.65
CA VAL A 70 -14.76 13.85 -41.20
C VAL A 70 -16.07 13.97 -41.96
N LYS A 71 -17.19 13.90 -41.22
CA LYS A 71 -18.54 13.90 -41.81
C LYS A 71 -18.97 15.29 -42.25
N ASN A 72 -18.55 16.33 -41.53
CA ASN A 72 -18.92 17.71 -41.82
C ASN A 72 -17.69 18.61 -41.77
N LYS A 73 -17.45 19.37 -42.84
CA LYS A 73 -16.25 20.22 -43.03
C LYS A 73 -16.56 21.71 -42.82
N THR A 74 -17.80 22.05 -42.50
CA THR A 74 -18.15 23.42 -42.13
C THR A 74 -17.43 23.83 -40.83
N PRO A 75 -16.99 25.09 -40.70
CA PRO A 75 -16.32 25.53 -39.48
C PRO A 75 -17.26 25.42 -38.28
N ALA A 76 -16.76 24.89 -37.16
CA ALA A 76 -17.53 24.83 -35.94
C ALA A 76 -17.78 26.27 -35.42
N PRO A 77 -19.02 26.61 -35.02
CA PRO A 77 -19.33 27.96 -34.55
C PRO A 77 -18.63 28.31 -33.23
N ILE A 78 -18.27 27.30 -32.43
CA ILE A 78 -17.49 27.44 -31.19
C ILE A 78 -16.28 26.53 -31.31
N GLN A 79 -15.09 27.09 -31.12
CA GLN A 79 -13.84 26.33 -31.09
C GLN A 79 -13.59 25.79 -29.69
N ILE A 80 -13.11 24.55 -29.60
CA ILE A 80 -12.75 23.95 -28.31
C ILE A 80 -11.44 24.61 -27.85
N THR A 81 -11.49 25.36 -26.76
CA THR A 81 -10.31 26.02 -26.20
C THR A 81 -9.56 25.09 -25.24
N ALA A 82 -8.26 25.35 -25.05
CA ALA A 82 -7.48 24.63 -24.04
C ALA A 82 -8.09 24.79 -22.64
N GLU A 83 -8.59 25.99 -22.32
CA GLU A 83 -9.24 26.28 -21.05
C GLU A 83 -10.52 25.47 -20.83
N GLN A 84 -11.34 25.30 -21.87
CA GLN A 84 -12.56 24.49 -21.79
C GLN A 84 -12.23 23.02 -21.47
N ILE A 85 -11.21 22.46 -22.13
CA ILE A 85 -10.75 21.10 -21.85
C ILE A 85 -10.26 20.98 -20.41
N LEU A 86 -9.45 21.95 -19.95
CA LEU A 86 -8.88 21.94 -18.60
C LEU A 86 -9.95 22.10 -17.51
N ARG A 87 -11.02 22.86 -17.77
CA ARG A 87 -12.17 23.03 -16.87
C ARG A 87 -13.06 21.79 -16.81
N GLU A 88 -13.37 21.18 -17.95
CA GLU A 88 -14.24 19.99 -18.02
C GLU A 88 -13.54 18.69 -17.60
N ALA A 89 -12.20 18.62 -17.72
CA ALA A 89 -11.41 17.44 -17.37
C ALA A 89 -11.65 16.90 -15.94
N PRO A 90 -11.61 17.72 -14.87
CA PRO A 90 -11.88 17.23 -13.51
C PRO A 90 -13.33 16.79 -13.32
N GLU A 91 -14.30 17.45 -13.95
CA GLU A 91 -15.73 17.08 -13.86
C GLU A 91 -16.02 15.72 -14.48
N ARG A 92 -15.31 15.39 -15.58
CA ARG A 92 -15.42 14.10 -16.27
C ARG A 92 -14.50 13.02 -15.71
N GLN A 93 -13.63 13.36 -14.77
CA GLN A 93 -12.77 12.38 -14.13
C GLN A 93 -13.65 11.47 -13.27
N LYS A 94 -13.73 10.19 -13.67
CA LYS A 94 -14.50 9.17 -12.94
C LYS A 94 -14.17 9.28 -11.45
N VAL A 95 -15.21 9.42 -10.63
CA VAL A 95 -15.08 9.49 -9.17
C VAL A 95 -14.15 8.36 -8.72
N GLU A 96 -13.12 8.70 -7.95
CA GLU A 96 -12.21 7.71 -7.41
C GLU A 96 -13.05 6.69 -6.63
N ILE A 97 -13.00 5.43 -7.05
CA ILE A 97 -13.77 4.36 -6.41
C ILE A 97 -13.10 4.10 -5.06
N CYS A 98 -13.59 4.78 -4.03
CA CYS A 98 -13.19 4.55 -2.65
C CYS A 98 -13.65 3.16 -2.22
N PRO A 99 -12.75 2.30 -1.70
CA PRO A 99 -13.14 1.04 -1.09
C PRO A 99 -14.19 1.27 0.01
N PRO A 100 -15.19 0.39 0.16
CA PRO A 100 -16.19 0.52 1.21
C PRO A 100 -15.52 0.45 2.60
N LYS A 101 -16.01 1.27 3.54
CA LYS A 101 -15.53 1.25 4.93
C LYS A 101 -15.98 -0.05 5.61
N GLN A 102 -15.09 -1.05 5.69
CA GLN A 102 -15.34 -2.31 6.38
C GLN A 102 -15.23 -2.12 7.91
N LYS A 103 -16.26 -2.52 8.67
CA LYS A 103 -16.21 -2.62 10.14
C LYS A 103 -15.79 -4.04 10.51
N ILE A 104 -14.79 -4.17 11.38
CA ILE A 104 -14.30 -5.47 11.86
C ILE A 104 -15.04 -5.77 13.16
N THR A 105 -15.75 -6.90 13.21
CA THR A 105 -16.59 -7.27 14.35
C THR A 105 -15.95 -8.34 15.21
N ASP A 106 -15.34 -9.36 14.60
CA ASP A 106 -14.91 -10.56 15.31
C ASP A 106 -13.38 -10.67 15.43
N ALA A 107 -12.92 -11.41 16.44
CA ALA A 107 -11.49 -11.59 16.69
C ALA A 107 -10.77 -12.35 15.56
N SER A 108 -11.45 -13.30 14.91
CA SER A 108 -10.93 -14.01 13.72
C SER A 108 -10.74 -13.06 12.55
N GLU A 109 -11.74 -12.21 12.27
CA GLU A 109 -11.66 -11.21 11.21
C GLU A 109 -10.53 -10.20 11.45
N LEU A 110 -10.31 -9.82 12.72
CA LEU A 110 -9.22 -8.95 13.13
C LEU A 110 -7.85 -9.61 12.91
N ALA A 111 -7.73 -10.91 13.17
CA ALA A 111 -6.51 -11.67 12.87
C ALA A 111 -6.24 -11.75 11.36
N ASP A 112 -7.27 -12.03 10.55
CA ASP A 112 -7.16 -12.05 9.09
C ASP A 112 -6.81 -10.69 8.51
N TYR A 113 -7.38 -9.61 9.07
CA TYR A 113 -7.01 -8.25 8.73
C TYR A 113 -5.54 -7.98 9.05
N ARG A 114 -5.07 -8.34 10.25
CA ARG A 114 -3.65 -8.19 10.64
C ARG A 114 -2.74 -8.96 9.69
N LEU A 115 -3.09 -10.20 9.35
CA LEU A 115 -2.30 -11.02 8.43
C LEU A 115 -2.20 -10.39 7.03
N ARG A 116 -3.32 -9.94 6.47
CA ARG A 116 -3.35 -9.25 5.17
C ARG A 116 -2.51 -7.98 5.18
N LYS A 117 -2.68 -7.12 6.18
CA LYS A 117 -1.91 -5.87 6.32
C LYS A 117 -0.41 -6.11 6.50
N ARG A 118 -0.01 -7.11 7.30
CA ARG A 118 1.40 -7.51 7.44
C ARG A 118 1.98 -7.96 6.12
N LYS A 119 1.24 -8.78 5.36
CA LYS A 119 1.67 -9.22 4.04
C LYS A 119 1.88 -8.05 3.08
N GLU A 120 0.97 -7.07 3.07
CA GLU A 120 1.13 -5.85 2.27
C GLU A 120 2.40 -5.08 2.61
N PHE A 121 2.70 -4.86 3.90
CA PHE A 121 3.92 -4.17 4.31
C PHE A 121 5.18 -4.97 3.96
N GLU A 122 5.20 -6.27 4.22
CA GLU A 122 6.34 -7.12 3.87
C GLU A 122 6.54 -7.20 2.35
N ASP A 123 5.47 -7.24 1.55
CA ASP A 123 5.57 -7.19 0.09
C ASP A 123 6.09 -5.83 -0.41
N LEU A 124 5.71 -4.73 0.24
CA LEU A 124 6.27 -3.40 -0.05
C LEU A 124 7.76 -3.33 0.30
N ILE A 125 8.13 -3.85 1.46
CA ILE A 125 9.53 -3.95 1.93
C ILE A 125 10.37 -4.79 0.96
N ARG A 126 9.85 -5.92 0.49
CA ARG A 126 10.54 -6.77 -0.49
C ARG A 126 10.82 -6.03 -1.81
N ARG A 127 9.90 -5.17 -2.23
CA ARG A 127 10.04 -4.39 -3.48
C ARG A 127 10.92 -3.16 -3.32
N VAL A 128 10.84 -2.49 -2.18
CA VAL A 128 11.47 -1.18 -1.93
C VAL A 128 12.17 -1.17 -0.57
N ARG A 129 13.18 -2.05 -0.42
CA ARG A 129 13.91 -2.29 0.84
C ARG A 129 14.52 -1.03 1.44
N TRP A 130 15.05 -0.14 0.59
CA TRP A 130 15.73 1.11 0.93
C TRP A 130 14.79 2.24 1.36
N ASN A 131 13.47 2.11 1.17
CA ASN A 131 12.55 3.18 1.53
C ASN A 131 12.19 3.11 3.02
N ILE A 132 12.90 3.91 3.81
CA ILE A 132 12.78 4.02 5.26
C ILE A 132 11.36 4.41 5.70
N ASN A 133 10.64 5.20 4.91
CA ASN A 133 9.27 5.59 5.27
C ASN A 133 8.30 4.40 5.31
N VAL A 134 8.55 3.35 4.54
CA VAL A 134 7.74 2.12 4.59
C VAL A 134 7.96 1.40 5.91
N TRP A 135 9.20 1.33 6.38
CA TRP A 135 9.57 0.76 7.68
C TRP A 135 8.91 1.50 8.84
N ILE A 136 8.98 2.84 8.84
CA ILE A 136 8.37 3.68 9.88
C ILE A 136 6.85 3.46 9.92
N LYS A 137 6.19 3.47 8.76
CA LYS A 137 4.73 3.23 8.67
C LYS A 137 4.36 1.83 9.16
N TYR A 138 5.18 0.83 8.86
CA TYR A 138 4.91 -0.54 9.29
C TYR A 138 5.04 -0.67 10.82
N ALA A 139 6.11 -0.10 11.40
CA ALA A 139 6.31 -0.12 12.84
C ALA A 139 5.23 0.64 13.62
N GLN A 140 4.82 1.82 13.12
CA GLN A 140 3.69 2.59 13.68
C GLN A 140 2.37 1.83 13.59
N TRP A 141 2.17 1.05 12.53
CA TRP A 141 0.98 0.21 12.41
C TRP A 141 0.99 -0.93 13.43
N GLU A 142 2.12 -1.63 13.64
CA GLU A 142 2.23 -2.67 14.69
C GLU A 142 2.06 -2.06 16.10
N GLU A 143 2.56 -0.85 16.34
CA GLU A 143 2.31 -0.07 17.57
C GLU A 143 0.80 0.17 17.79
N SER A 144 0.07 0.56 16.74
CA SER A 144 -1.39 0.76 16.81
C SER A 144 -2.15 -0.53 17.17
N GLN A 145 -1.59 -1.70 16.81
CA GLN A 145 -2.15 -3.01 17.16
C GLN A 145 -1.79 -3.47 18.57
N LYS A 146 -0.94 -2.71 19.29
CA LYS A 146 -0.37 -3.02 20.62
C LYS A 146 0.57 -4.24 20.63
N ASP A 147 1.09 -4.64 19.47
CA ASP A 147 2.05 -5.74 19.34
C ASP A 147 3.50 -5.20 19.40
N PHE A 148 3.93 -4.75 20.58
CA PHE A 148 5.22 -4.06 20.76
C PHE A 148 6.44 -4.92 20.41
N ASN A 149 6.41 -6.23 20.70
CA ASN A 149 7.52 -7.13 20.38
C ASN A 149 7.76 -7.22 18.87
N ARG A 150 6.70 -7.20 18.06
CA ARG A 150 6.82 -7.15 16.60
C ARG A 150 7.23 -5.77 16.10
N ALA A 151 6.69 -4.70 16.69
CA ALA A 151 7.12 -3.35 16.35
C ALA A 151 8.65 -3.19 16.53
N ARG A 152 9.20 -3.73 17.63
CA ARG A 152 10.66 -3.77 17.88
C ARG A 152 11.42 -4.55 16.83
N SER A 153 10.96 -5.74 16.44
CA SER A 153 11.65 -6.52 15.40
C SER A 153 11.65 -5.81 14.04
N VAL A 154 10.60 -5.05 13.73
CA VAL A 154 10.56 -4.18 12.54
C VAL A 154 11.56 -3.03 12.65
N TRP A 155 11.65 -2.36 13.80
CA TRP A 155 12.63 -1.30 14.03
C TRP A 155 14.07 -1.79 13.91
N VAL A 156 14.40 -2.91 14.55
CA VAL A 156 15.75 -3.51 14.46
C VAL A 156 16.10 -3.86 13.01
N ARG A 157 15.19 -4.50 12.27
CA ARG A 157 15.36 -4.79 10.83
C ARG A 157 15.49 -3.54 9.96
N ALA A 158 14.91 -2.42 10.36
CA ALA A 158 15.04 -1.13 9.68
C ALA A 158 16.42 -0.50 9.95
N LEU A 159 16.94 -0.67 11.17
CA LEU A 159 18.29 -0.22 11.54
C LEU A 159 19.38 -1.06 10.85
N GLU A 160 19.16 -2.35 10.64
CA GLU A 160 20.06 -3.20 9.84
C GLU A 160 20.25 -2.71 8.40
N VAL A 161 19.31 -1.91 7.86
CA VAL A 161 19.43 -1.31 6.52
C VAL A 161 20.34 -0.11 6.55
N ASP A 162 20.00 0.84 7.42
CA ASP A 162 20.48 2.21 7.38
C ASP A 162 20.71 2.68 8.82
N TYR A 163 21.65 2.03 9.51
CA TYR A 163 22.00 2.35 10.91
C TYR A 163 22.56 3.78 11.07
N ARG A 164 23.08 4.39 10.00
CA ARG A 164 23.58 5.78 10.00
C ARG A 164 22.48 6.83 10.04
N ASN A 165 21.23 6.43 9.76
CA ASN A 165 20.14 7.38 9.73
C ASN A 165 19.62 7.68 11.14
N HIS A 166 20.01 8.83 11.67
CA HIS A 166 19.57 9.37 12.96
C HIS A 166 18.04 9.42 13.12
N THR A 167 17.28 9.68 12.05
CA THR A 167 15.82 9.80 12.13
C THR A 167 15.14 8.49 12.52
N LEU A 168 15.71 7.34 12.13
CA LEU A 168 15.20 6.02 12.52
C LEU A 168 15.35 5.81 14.03
N TRP A 169 16.53 6.12 14.56
CA TRP A 169 16.82 6.04 15.98
C TRP A 169 15.94 6.96 16.83
N LEU A 170 15.80 8.22 16.41
CA LEU A 170 14.91 9.18 17.08
C LEU A 170 13.47 8.67 17.13
N LYS A 171 12.94 8.16 16.01
CA LYS A 171 11.58 7.64 15.94
C LYS A 171 11.40 6.36 16.77
N TYR A 172 12.41 5.49 16.79
CA TYR A 172 12.35 4.28 17.59
C TYR A 172 12.31 4.58 19.10
N ALA A 173 13.20 5.47 19.57
CA ALA A 173 13.20 5.92 20.95
C ALA A 173 11.89 6.64 21.32
N GLU A 174 11.37 7.50 20.44
CA GLU A 174 10.10 8.21 20.63
C GLU A 174 8.94 7.23 20.86
N VAL A 175 8.89 6.11 20.11
CA VAL A 175 7.87 5.07 20.26
C VAL A 175 7.98 4.32 21.60
N GLU A 176 9.18 3.94 22.02
CA GLU A 176 9.37 3.25 23.30
C GLU A 176 9.02 4.17 24.49
N MET A 177 9.35 5.47 24.40
CA MET A 177 9.00 6.47 25.42
C MET A 177 7.50 6.71 25.50
N LYS A 178 6.79 6.82 24.37
CA LYS A 178 5.32 6.99 24.34
C LYS A 178 4.59 5.83 25.00
N ASN A 179 5.13 4.62 24.86
CA ASN A 179 4.56 3.41 25.44
C ASN A 179 5.05 3.12 26.87
N LYS A 180 5.83 4.05 27.47
CA LYS A 180 6.38 3.99 28.84
C LYS A 180 7.41 2.88 29.08
N PHE A 181 8.09 2.41 28.04
CA PHE A 181 9.18 1.43 28.16
C PHE A 181 10.53 2.12 28.36
N ILE A 182 10.76 2.64 29.57
CA ILE A 182 11.93 3.48 29.90
C ILE A 182 13.26 2.73 29.70
N ASN A 183 13.35 1.48 30.18
CA ASN A 183 14.57 0.68 30.08
C ASN A 183 14.96 0.42 28.63
N HIS A 184 13.97 0.12 27.77
CA HIS A 184 14.23 -0.09 26.35
C HIS A 184 14.62 1.20 25.65
N ALA A 185 13.94 2.31 25.93
CA ALA A 185 14.32 3.61 25.38
C ALA A 185 15.77 3.98 25.76
N CYS A 186 16.17 3.76 27.02
CA CYS A 186 17.55 3.99 27.48
C CYS A 186 18.56 3.13 26.72
N ASN A 187 18.27 1.83 26.54
CA ASN A 187 19.14 0.95 25.77
C ASN A 187 19.28 1.41 24.32
N VAL A 188 18.19 1.84 23.68
CA VAL A 188 18.23 2.38 22.32
C VAL A 188 19.14 3.61 22.26
N TRP A 189 19.03 4.54 23.21
CA TRP A 189 19.91 5.71 23.28
C TRP A 189 21.39 5.33 23.49
N ASN A 190 21.69 4.39 24.38
CA ASN A 190 23.06 3.93 24.58
C ASN A 190 23.65 3.31 23.31
N HIS A 191 22.86 2.53 22.58
CA HIS A 191 23.28 2.01 21.27
C HIS A 191 23.51 3.13 20.26
N THR A 192 22.66 4.15 20.21
CA THR A 192 22.85 5.28 19.29
C THR A 192 24.18 6.00 19.52
N LEU A 193 24.52 6.29 20.77
CA LEU A 193 25.75 7.00 21.12
C LEU A 193 26.97 6.17 20.72
N CYS A 194 26.96 4.87 21.01
CA CYS A 194 28.02 3.96 20.61
C CYS A 194 28.28 3.93 19.10
N PHE A 195 27.25 4.09 18.26
CA PHE A 195 27.42 4.13 16.80
C PHE A 195 27.78 5.51 16.25
N LEU A 196 27.57 6.59 17.02
CA LEU A 196 27.81 7.97 16.58
C LEU A 196 29.16 8.52 17.04
N GLU A 197 29.79 7.90 18.02
CA GLU A 197 31.12 8.28 18.53
C GLU A 197 32.30 7.71 17.71
N VAL A 198 32.03 7.20 16.50
CA VAL A 198 33.04 6.67 15.54
C VAL A 198 32.87 7.34 14.18
#